data_AF-A0A435XUT3-F1
#
_entry.id   AF-A0A435XUT3-F1
#
_cell.length_a   1.000
_cell.length_b   1.000
_cell.length_c   1.000
_cell.angle_alpha   90.00
_cell.angle_beta   90.00
_cell.angle_gamma   90.00
#
_symmetry.space_group_name_H-M   'P 1'
#
loop_
_entity.id
_entity.type
_entity.pdbx_description
1 polymer ?
#
loop_
_entity_poly.entity_id
_entity_poly.type
_entity_poly.pdbx_seq_one_letter_code
_entity_poly.pdbx_strand_id
1 'polypeptide(L)' 'SLPQESGLAALLAELTGRQPLSAVSYGTEAGLYQQAGIDAIICGPGDIIRAHRANEYIETGELAACQSMIERLATRLAG' A
#
# COMPACT_ATOMS: atom_id res chain seq x y z
N SER A 1 0.73 -14.98 0.63
CA SER A 1 0.75 -13.60 0.13
C SER A 1 -0.47 -13.40 -0.75
N LEU A 2 -0.94 -12.15 -0.86
CA LEU A 2 -2.05 -11.79 -1.75
C LEU A 2 -1.68 -12.13 -3.21
N PRO A 3 -2.55 -12.80 -3.99
CA PRO A 3 -2.31 -13.03 -5.41
C PRO A 3 -2.23 -11.72 -6.21
N GLN A 4 -1.34 -11.67 -7.21
CA GLN A 4 -1.13 -10.47 -8.03
C GLN A 4 -2.37 -10.09 -8.85
N GLU A 5 -3.17 -11.08 -9.23
CA GLU A 5 -4.44 -10.92 -9.95
C GLU A 5 -5.64 -10.68 -9.02
N SER A 6 -5.42 -10.45 -7.71
CA SER A 6 -6.52 -10.17 -6.79
C SER A 6 -7.19 -8.85 -7.11
N GLY A 7 -8.49 -8.75 -6.82
CA GLY A 7 -9.23 -7.50 -7.00
C GLY A 7 -8.63 -6.33 -6.21
N LEU A 8 -8.06 -6.60 -5.03
CA LEU A 8 -7.39 -5.60 -4.20
C LEU A 8 -6.07 -5.11 -4.83
N ALA A 9 -5.28 -6.00 -5.45
CA ALA A 9 -4.06 -5.62 -6.16
C ALA A 9 -4.38 -4.78 -7.41
N ALA A 10 -5.39 -5.18 -8.19
CA ALA A 10 -5.86 -4.43 -9.36
C ALA A 10 -6.36 -3.03 -8.96
N LEU A 11 -7.15 -2.93 -7.88
CA LEU A 11 -7.64 -1.65 -7.36
C LEU A 11 -6.48 -0.72 -6.97
N LEU A 12 -5.46 -1.21 -6.26
CA LEU A 12 -4.31 -0.38 -5.93
C LEU A 12 -3.52 0.05 -7.15
N ALA A 13 -3.38 -0.80 -8.17
CA ALA A 13 -2.72 -0.43 -9.41
C ALA A 13 -3.44 0.72 -10.12
N GLU A 14 -4.78 0.69 -10.15
CA GLU A 14 -5.60 1.77 -10.70
C GLU A 14 -5.44 3.08 -9.90
N LEU A 15 -5.52 3.01 -8.57
CA LEU A 15 -5.49 4.21 -7.71
C LEU A 15 -4.12 4.91 -7.72
N THR A 16 -3.04 4.12 -7.76
CA THR A 16 -1.66 4.61 -7.62
C THR A 16 -0.91 4.74 -8.95
N GLY A 17 -1.39 4.09 -10.02
CA GLY A 17 -0.64 3.94 -11.26
C GLY A 17 0.60 3.06 -11.16
N ARG A 18 0.74 2.28 -10.07
CA ARG A 18 1.90 1.42 -9.78
C ARG A 18 1.47 -0.02 -9.59
N GLN A 19 2.19 -0.95 -10.19
CA GLN A 19 1.98 -2.37 -9.95
C GLN A 19 2.43 -2.73 -8.53
N PRO A 20 1.60 -3.39 -7.71
CA PRO A 20 2.02 -3.86 -6.41
C PRO A 20 3.15 -4.88 -6.50
N LEU A 21 4.04 -4.85 -5.49
CA LEU A 21 5.06 -5.89 -5.32
C LEU A 21 4.41 -7.19 -4.85
N SER A 22 4.97 -8.33 -5.26
CA SER A 22 4.45 -9.65 -4.90
C SER A 22 4.65 -9.99 -3.42
N ALA A 23 5.77 -9.55 -2.83
CA ALA A 23 6.10 -9.76 -1.43
C ALA A 23 7.20 -8.79 -0.97
N VAL A 24 7.32 -8.65 0.34
CA VAL A 24 8.40 -7.93 1.01
C VAL A 24 9.00 -8.81 2.11
N SER A 25 10.29 -8.65 2.41
CA SER A 25 11.03 -9.50 3.35
C SER A 25 11.01 -8.98 4.79
N TYR A 26 9.87 -8.43 5.23
CA TYR A 26 9.67 -7.93 6.59
C TYR A 26 8.23 -8.21 7.04
N GLY A 27 8.07 -8.47 8.34
CA GLY A 27 6.76 -8.79 8.93
C GLY A 27 5.85 -7.57 8.97
N THR A 28 4.57 -7.78 8.65
CA THR A 28 3.49 -6.80 8.79
C THR A 28 2.21 -7.53 9.21
N GLU A 29 1.22 -6.78 9.69
CA GLU A 29 -0.09 -7.27 10.10
C GLU A 29 -0.91 -7.82 8.91
N ALA A 30 -0.56 -7.45 7.67
CA ALA A 30 -1.22 -7.99 6.47
C ALA A 30 -1.12 -9.51 6.39
N GLY A 31 -0.03 -10.11 6.88
CA GLY A 31 0.09 -11.57 6.95
C GLY A 31 -0.95 -12.20 7.88
N LEU A 32 -1.27 -11.55 9.01
CA LEU A 32 -2.29 -12.01 9.96
C LEU A 32 -3.69 -11.87 9.39
N TYR A 33 -3.99 -10.75 8.71
CA TYR A 33 -5.27 -10.56 8.03
C TYR A 33 -5.50 -11.59 6.92
N GLN A 34 -4.47 -11.86 6.11
CA GLN A 34 -4.54 -12.91 5.08
C GLN A 34 -4.78 -14.30 5.70
N GLN A 35 -4.14 -14.63 6.82
CA GLN A 35 -4.41 -15.88 7.55
C GLN A 35 -5.84 -15.96 8.10
N ALA A 36 -6.44 -14.82 8.43
CA ALA A 36 -7.84 -14.72 8.83
C ALA A 36 -8.83 -14.72 7.63
N GLY A 37 -8.35 -14.88 6.39
CA GLY A 37 -9.18 -14.89 5.19
C GLY A 37 -9.57 -13.49 4.68
N ILE A 38 -8.88 -12.45 5.14
CA ILE A 38 -9.09 -11.06 4.73
C ILE A 38 -7.96 -10.66 3.77
N ASP A 39 -8.31 -10.33 2.53
CA ASP A 39 -7.36 -9.78 1.58
C ASP A 39 -6.76 -8.48 2.13
N ALA A 40 -5.43 -8.43 2.19
CA ALA A 40 -4.69 -7.29 2.73
C ALA A 40 -3.47 -6.98 1.87
N ILE A 41 -3.23 -5.68 1.66
CA ILE A 41 -2.11 -5.13 0.91
C ILE A 41 -1.50 -3.97 1.69
N ILE A 42 -0.17 -3.88 1.72
CA ILE A 42 0.53 -2.77 2.37
C ILE A 42 0.77 -1.69 1.33
N CYS A 43 0.35 -0.47 1.64
CA CYS A 43 0.64 0.72 0.85
C CYS A 43 0.76 1.94 1.77
N GLY A 44 1.51 2.94 1.32
CA GLY A 44 1.76 4.14 2.09
C GLY A 44 2.84 5.00 1.44
N PRO A 45 3.09 6.20 1.97
CA PRO A 45 4.14 7.07 1.48
C PRO A 45 5.52 6.66 2.03
N GLY A 46 6.57 7.22 1.43
CA GLY A 46 7.94 6.97 1.85
C GLY A 46 8.58 5.74 1.21
N ASP A 47 9.74 5.35 1.74
CA ASP A 47 10.51 4.19 1.29
C ASP A 47 11.02 3.42 2.52
N ILE A 48 10.80 2.10 2.53
CA ILE A 48 11.21 1.22 3.62
C ILE A 48 12.74 1.24 3.87
N ILE A 49 13.55 1.54 2.85
CA ILE A 49 15.01 1.63 2.99
C ILE A 49 15.41 2.74 3.98
N ARG A 50 14.56 3.78 4.13
CA ARG A 50 14.75 4.91 5.04
C ARG A 50 14.08 4.72 6.41
N ALA A 51 13.18 3.73 6.55
CA ALA A 51 12.48 3.47 7.81
C ALA A 51 13.43 2.93 8.90
N HIS A 52 13.16 3.25 10.17
CA HIS A 52 13.96 2.83 11.34
C HIS A 52 15.43 3.24 11.27
N ARG A 53 15.72 4.36 10.60
CA ARG A 53 17.06 4.97 10.55
C ARG A 53 17.06 6.25 11.39
N ALA A 54 18.23 6.65 11.87
CA ALA A 54 18.36 7.89 12.66
C ALA A 54 17.92 9.14 11.90
N ASN A 55 18.03 9.11 10.57
CA ASN A 55 17.60 10.14 9.64
C ASN A 55 16.38 9.71 8.82
N GLU A 56 15.43 9.01 9.44
CA GLU A 56 14.16 8.67 8.79
C GLU A 56 13.40 9.93 8.36
N TYR A 57 12.91 9.94 7.12
CA TYR A 57 12.14 11.05 6.57
C TYR A 57 11.15 10.57 5.51
N ILE A 58 10.22 11.46 5.19
CA ILE A 58 9.25 11.36 4.10
C ILE A 58 9.32 12.63 3.27
N GLU A 59 9.25 12.51 1.96
CA GLU A 59 9.20 13.68 1.07
C GLU A 59 7.78 14.25 1.01
N THR A 60 7.67 15.57 0.89
CA THR A 60 6.36 16.23 0.76
C THR A 60 5.57 15.71 -0.45
N GLY A 61 6.26 15.38 -1.54
CA GLY A 61 5.65 14.77 -2.72
C GLY A 61 5.11 13.35 -2.48
N GLU A 62 5.78 12.55 -1.64
CA GLU A 62 5.32 11.21 -1.29
C GLU A 62 4.06 11.29 -0.42
N LEU A 63 4.04 12.21 0.54
CA LEU A 63 2.89 12.46 1.38
C LEU A 63 1.68 12.91 0.54
N ALA A 64 1.89 13.88 -0.37
CA ALA A 64 0.84 14.35 -1.27
C ALA A 64 0.31 13.25 -2.19
N ALA A 65 1.18 12.38 -2.72
CA ALA A 65 0.77 11.24 -3.54
C ALA A 65 -0.09 10.23 -2.75
N CYS A 66 0.29 9.93 -1.50
CA CYS A 66 -0.51 9.03 -0.65
C CYS A 66 -1.86 9.65 -0.30
N GLN A 67 -1.91 10.95 0.01
CA GLN A 67 -3.17 11.65 0.23
C GLN A 67 -4.08 11.53 -1.00
N SER A 68 -3.55 11.80 -2.19
CA SER A 68 -4.33 11.69 -3.44
C SER A 68 -4.87 10.27 -3.67
N MET A 69 -4.09 9.23 -3.34
CA MET A 69 -4.53 7.84 -3.42
C MET A 69 -5.72 7.57 -2.48
N ILE A 70 -5.66 8.05 -1.23
CA ILE A 70 -6.75 7.90 -0.25
C ILE A 70 -8.01 8.64 -0.71
N GLU A 71 -7.88 9.85 -1.24
CA GLU A 71 -9.02 10.63 -1.76
C GLU A 71 -9.68 9.95 -2.97
N ARG A 72 -8.89 9.36 -3.88
CA ARG A 72 -9.39 8.56 -5.00
C ARG A 72 -10.13 7.31 -4.51
N LEU A 73 -9.58 6.62 -3.51
CA LEU A 73 -10.24 5.47 -2.89
C LEU A 73 -11.58 5.86 -2.27
N ALA A 74 -11.61 6.95 -1.50
CA ALA A 74 -12.84 7.47 -0.89
C ALA A 74 -13.89 7.81 -1.96
N THR A 75 -13.48 8.49 -3.04
CA THR A 75 -14.37 8.80 -4.19
C THR A 75 -14.92 7.53 -4.83
N ARG A 76 -14.08 6.51 -5.02
CA ARG A 76 -14.45 5.22 -5.63
C ARG A 76 -15.44 4.40 -4.79
N LEU A 77 -15.41 4.56 -3.46
CA LEU A 77 -16.27 3.85 -2.51
C LEU A 77 -17.54 4.63 -2.15
N ALA A 78 -17.57 5.94 -2.39
CA ALA A 78 -18.73 6.80 -2.11
C ALA A 78 -19.81 6.75 -3.21
N GLY A 79 -19.53 6.14 -4.37
CA GLY A 79 -20.50 5.85 -5.42
C GLY A 79 -21.03 4.43 -5.34
#